data_AF-A0A7W9FUK3-F1
#
_entry.id   AF-A0A7W9FUK3-F1
#
_cell.length_a   1.000
_cell.length_b   1.000
_cell.length_c   1.000
_cell.angle_alpha   90.00
_cell.angle_beta   90.00
_cell.angle_gamma   90.00
#
_symmetry.space_group_name_H-M   'P 1'
#
loop_
_entity.id
_entity.type
_entity.pdbx_description
1 polymer ?
#
loop_
_entity_poly.entity_id
_entity_poly.type
_entity_poly.pdbx_seq_one_letter_code
_entity_poly.pdbx_strand_id
1 'polypeptide(L)'
;MSTARQDAASEHITMKIAQITPLYEAVPPKLYGGTERVVAHLTDALVDLGHDVTLFASADAQTKARLVPVRDQAIRLDPAPLKSDLAAHLSMLGEVLDRADEFDVIHFHTDMVHFPLFQKYADKTLTTLHGRLDMKDLPGVYARWSEFGLVSISDDQRKPLHFANWKATVHHGMPGEQYIFSPKSEGYLAFLGRISPEKRPDRAIEIATKLGKRLKMAAKVDAADKRYWEETIRPLVEGNPLIEFIGEIGDHQKSAFLGGAEALLFPIDWPEPFGLVMIEAMACGTPVIAFRCGSTPEVIEDGATGFLVDTMEQAIAAAGRAHLLDREAVRARFDLRFSATAMARRYLDVYGDLLARRPFAEAALDDVVTPLRPREDRSFAAIA
;
A
#
# COMPACT_ATOMS: atom_id res chain seq x y z
N MET A 1 16.66 30.03 -41.53
CA MET A 1 15.83 30.32 -40.35
C MET A 1 15.43 29.00 -39.74
N SER A 2 16.20 28.57 -38.74
CA SER A 2 15.99 27.33 -37.99
C SER A 2 15.16 27.67 -36.76
N THR A 3 13.92 27.16 -36.69
CA THR A 3 13.07 27.28 -35.50
C THR A 3 13.45 26.21 -34.51
N ALA A 4 14.25 26.60 -33.52
CA ALA A 4 14.49 25.81 -32.32
C ALA A 4 13.14 25.54 -31.62
N ARG A 5 12.75 24.28 -31.54
CA ARG A 5 11.76 23.82 -30.55
C ARG A 5 12.43 23.95 -29.19
N GLN A 6 11.93 24.87 -28.37
CA GLN A 6 12.20 24.86 -26.93
C GLN A 6 11.51 23.63 -26.37
N ASP A 7 12.29 22.61 -26.06
CA ASP A 7 11.90 21.56 -25.11
C ASP A 7 11.77 22.25 -23.75
N ALA A 8 10.54 22.59 -23.36
CA ALA A 8 10.22 22.92 -21.99
C ALA A 8 10.33 21.62 -21.18
N ALA A 9 11.55 21.30 -20.73
CA ALA A 9 11.74 20.35 -19.65
C ALA A 9 10.93 20.88 -18.47
N SER A 10 9.83 20.19 -18.13
CA SER A 10 9.12 20.44 -16.88
C SER A 10 10.15 20.36 -15.76
N GLU A 11 10.40 21.46 -15.05
CA GLU A 11 11.19 21.44 -13.82
C GLU A 11 10.52 20.42 -12.88
N HIS A 12 11.16 19.26 -12.76
CA HIS A 12 10.69 18.22 -11.86
C HIS A 12 10.96 18.73 -10.43
N ILE A 13 9.92 19.16 -9.73
CA ILE A 13 10.05 19.65 -8.35
C ILE A 13 10.43 18.44 -7.48
N THR A 14 11.69 18.39 -7.06
CA THR A 14 12.15 17.43 -6.06
C THR A 14 11.58 17.82 -4.70
N MET A 15 10.86 16.89 -4.08
CA MET A 15 10.31 17.03 -2.71
C MET A 15 11.18 16.29 -1.72
N LYS A 16 11.28 16.83 -0.49
CA LYS A 16 11.83 16.16 0.68
C LYS A 16 10.73 15.43 1.43
N ILE A 17 10.73 14.10 1.36
CA ILE A 17 9.65 13.26 1.86
C ILE A 17 10.17 12.37 2.99
N ALA A 18 9.56 12.46 4.17
CA ALA A 18 9.77 11.50 5.24
C ALA A 18 8.73 10.37 5.15
N GLN A 19 9.18 9.12 5.09
CA GLN A 19 8.35 7.92 5.23
C GLN A 19 8.56 7.33 6.63
N ILE A 20 7.48 7.20 7.39
CA ILE A 20 7.50 6.71 8.78
C ILE A 20 6.76 5.38 8.81
N THR A 21 7.53 4.30 8.96
CA THR A 21 6.99 2.93 9.03
C THR A 21 6.63 2.54 10.47
N PRO A 22 5.68 1.62 10.69
CA PRO A 22 5.67 0.83 11.91
C PRO A 22 6.99 0.08 12.09
N LEU A 23 7.34 -0.22 13.34
CA LEU A 23 8.57 -0.92 13.71
C LEU A 23 8.36 -2.42 13.96
N TYR A 24 7.21 -2.96 13.56
CA TYR A 24 6.87 -4.36 13.84
C TYR A 24 7.70 -5.32 13.00
N GLU A 25 7.77 -5.06 11.68
CA GLU A 25 8.54 -5.83 10.71
C GLU A 25 9.72 -5.03 10.17
N ALA A 26 10.70 -5.73 9.58
CA ALA A 26 11.75 -5.08 8.81
C ALA A 26 11.17 -4.43 7.54
N VAL A 27 11.88 -3.49 6.93
CA VAL A 27 11.47 -2.82 5.69
C VAL A 27 12.49 -3.12 4.58
N PRO A 28 12.21 -3.99 3.59
CA PRO A 28 11.03 -4.85 3.50
C PRO A 28 11.03 -6.00 4.53
N PRO A 29 9.87 -6.61 4.80
CA PRO A 29 9.76 -7.71 5.76
C PRO A 29 10.56 -8.95 5.33
N LYS A 30 11.23 -9.59 6.29
CA LYS A 30 11.89 -10.90 6.08
C LYS A 30 10.89 -12.06 6.02
N LEU A 31 9.73 -11.88 6.63
CA LEU A 31 8.62 -12.83 6.70
C LEU A 31 7.33 -12.15 6.21
N TYR A 32 6.18 -12.52 6.78
CA TYR A 32 4.90 -11.87 6.50
C TYR A 32 4.83 -10.46 7.11
N GLY A 33 4.61 -9.45 6.26
CA GLY A 33 4.31 -8.09 6.67
C GLY A 33 3.72 -7.32 5.50
N GLY A 34 2.45 -6.89 5.60
CA GLY A 34 1.77 -6.18 4.52
C GLY A 34 2.15 -4.70 4.45
N THR A 35 2.06 -4.01 5.59
CA THR A 35 2.30 -2.57 5.69
C THR A 35 3.74 -2.22 5.35
N GLU A 36 4.71 -2.76 6.08
CA GLU A 36 6.14 -2.47 5.89
C GLU A 36 6.64 -2.85 4.49
N ARG A 37 6.03 -3.86 3.86
CA ARG A 37 6.30 -4.22 2.46
C ARG A 37 5.85 -3.12 1.50
N VAL A 38 4.63 -2.62 1.66
CA VAL A 38 4.14 -1.50 0.85
C VAL A 38 4.96 -0.24 1.10
N VAL A 39 5.35 0.04 2.35
CA VAL A 39 6.21 1.19 2.67
C VAL A 39 7.56 1.06 1.97
N ALA A 40 8.19 -0.13 1.96
CA ALA A 40 9.41 -0.37 1.20
C ALA A 40 9.23 -0.04 -0.28
N HIS A 41 8.16 -0.57 -0.90
CA HIS A 41 7.86 -0.36 -2.32
C HIS A 41 7.58 1.10 -2.67
N LEU A 42 6.80 1.79 -1.84
CA LEU A 42 6.49 3.21 -2.02
C LEU A 42 7.75 4.06 -1.89
N THR A 43 8.53 3.81 -0.83
CA THR A 43 9.77 4.55 -0.52
C THR A 43 10.75 4.47 -1.68
N ASP A 44 11.06 3.26 -2.15
CA ASP A 44 12.03 3.07 -3.23
C ASP A 44 11.50 3.62 -4.58
N ALA A 45 10.21 3.49 -4.86
CA ALA A 45 9.61 4.05 -6.06
C ALA A 45 9.62 5.59 -6.07
N LEU A 46 9.46 6.24 -4.92
CA LEU A 46 9.59 7.70 -4.80
C LEU A 46 11.04 8.16 -5.06
N VAL A 47 12.04 7.39 -4.60
CA VAL A 47 13.46 7.63 -4.92
C VAL A 47 13.72 7.46 -6.41
N ASP A 48 13.20 6.40 -7.03
CA ASP A 48 13.35 6.15 -8.47
C ASP A 48 12.68 7.24 -9.32
N LEU A 49 11.66 7.92 -8.79
CA LEU A 49 11.02 9.09 -9.40
C LEU A 49 11.77 10.41 -9.14
N GLY A 50 12.92 10.39 -8.44
CA GLY A 50 13.81 11.56 -8.29
C GLY A 50 13.50 12.47 -7.09
N HIS A 51 12.80 11.96 -6.07
CA HIS A 51 12.55 12.69 -4.83
C HIS A 51 13.61 12.40 -3.74
N ASP A 52 13.83 13.36 -2.83
CA ASP A 52 14.72 13.18 -1.67
C ASP A 52 13.92 12.51 -0.54
N VAL A 53 14.04 11.19 -0.44
CA VAL A 53 13.26 10.38 0.49
C VAL A 53 14.11 9.96 1.68
N THR A 54 13.58 10.17 2.88
CA THR A 54 14.14 9.65 4.13
C THR A 54 13.18 8.65 4.76
N LEU A 55 13.67 7.46 5.07
CA LEU A 55 12.90 6.40 5.74
C LEU A 55 13.30 6.33 7.21
N PHE A 56 12.33 6.47 8.12
CA PHE A 56 12.50 6.21 9.55
C PHE A 56 12.05 4.78 9.85
N ALA A 57 12.99 3.87 10.10
CA ALA A 57 12.76 2.44 10.28
C ALA A 57 13.78 1.80 11.24
N SER A 58 13.68 0.49 11.45
CA SER A 58 14.75 -0.28 12.10
C SER A 58 16.01 -0.34 11.23
N ALA A 59 17.18 -0.52 11.86
CA ALA A 59 18.48 -0.50 11.19
C ALA A 59 18.69 -1.66 10.22
N ASP A 60 17.87 -2.72 10.29
CA ASP A 60 17.89 -3.84 9.36
C ASP A 60 17.06 -3.60 8.09
N ALA A 61 16.55 -2.39 7.88
CA ALA A 61 15.89 -1.97 6.66
C ALA A 61 16.85 -1.95 5.44
N GLN A 62 16.34 -2.38 4.28
CA GLN A 62 17.02 -2.31 3.00
C GLN A 62 16.19 -1.42 2.07
N THR A 63 16.72 -0.27 1.71
CA THR A 63 16.02 0.74 0.90
C THR A 63 17.02 1.55 0.07
N LYS A 64 16.53 2.16 -1.02
CA LYS A 64 17.26 3.17 -1.81
C LYS A 64 17.23 4.55 -1.15
N ALA A 65 16.30 4.79 -0.22
CA ALA A 65 16.17 6.06 0.50
C ALA A 65 17.27 6.26 1.53
N ARG A 66 17.39 7.49 2.03
CA ARG A 66 18.23 7.76 3.21
C ARG A 66 17.58 7.10 4.44
N LEU A 67 18.24 6.12 5.02
CA LEU A 67 17.76 5.46 6.24
C LEU A 67 18.14 6.27 7.49
N VAL A 68 17.16 6.51 8.35
CA VAL A 68 17.36 6.98 9.73
C VAL A 68 16.98 5.82 10.66
N PRO A 69 17.96 5.12 11.24
CA PRO A 69 17.70 4.00 12.12
C PRO A 69 17.19 4.51 13.47
N VAL A 70 15.93 4.20 13.80
CA VAL A 70 15.29 4.58 15.08
C VAL A 70 15.21 3.42 16.07
N ARG A 71 15.59 2.23 15.62
CA ARG A 71 15.72 0.99 16.40
C ARG A 71 16.79 0.11 15.74
N ASP A 72 17.45 -0.73 16.51
CA ASP A 72 18.45 -1.69 16.03
C ASP A 72 17.86 -2.77 15.10
N GLN A 73 16.64 -3.23 15.36
CA GLN A 73 15.96 -4.25 14.56
C GLN A 73 14.43 -4.20 14.73
N ALA A 74 13.71 -4.86 13.81
CA ALA A 74 12.25 -5.00 13.90
C ALA A 74 11.80 -5.69 15.20
N ILE A 75 10.70 -5.20 15.80
CA ILE A 75 10.19 -5.68 17.09
C ILE A 75 9.92 -7.19 17.08
N ARG A 76 9.39 -7.74 15.99
CA ARG A 76 9.04 -9.17 15.90
C ARG A 76 10.24 -10.08 15.65
N LEU A 77 11.34 -9.54 15.11
CA LEU A 77 12.59 -10.26 14.93
C LEU A 77 13.50 -10.20 16.16
N ASP A 78 13.23 -9.28 17.08
CA ASP A 78 14.00 -9.10 18.29
C ASP A 78 13.79 -10.28 19.28
N PRO A 79 14.85 -11.04 19.62
CA PRO A 79 14.75 -12.17 20.54
C PRO A 79 14.51 -11.75 22.00
N ALA A 80 14.62 -10.46 22.34
CA ALA A 80 14.35 -9.98 23.68
C ALA A 80 12.91 -10.31 24.10
N PRO A 81 12.71 -10.91 25.30
CA PRO A 81 11.38 -11.37 25.73
C PRO A 81 10.46 -10.23 26.17
N LEU A 82 11.03 -9.11 26.62
CA LEU A 82 10.28 -7.94 27.11
C LEU A 82 10.57 -6.74 26.20
N LYS A 83 9.54 -6.31 25.48
CA LYS A 83 9.58 -5.21 24.53
C LYS A 83 8.38 -4.30 24.77
N SER A 84 8.56 -3.00 24.56
CA SER A 84 7.47 -2.03 24.61
C SER A 84 7.29 -1.42 23.23
N ASP A 85 6.24 -1.86 22.54
CA ASP A 85 5.89 -1.35 21.22
C ASP A 85 5.68 0.17 21.27
N LEU A 86 4.98 0.65 22.31
CA LEU A 86 4.72 2.06 22.50
C LEU A 86 6.01 2.86 22.72
N ALA A 87 6.93 2.39 23.57
CA ALA A 87 8.19 3.09 23.81
C ALA A 87 9.05 3.17 22.54
N ALA A 88 9.13 2.08 21.76
CA ALA A 88 9.85 2.07 20.50
C ALA A 88 9.29 3.10 19.50
N HIS A 89 7.97 3.14 19.35
CA HIS A 89 7.34 4.12 18.45
C HIS A 89 7.44 5.55 18.99
N LEU A 90 7.32 5.79 20.30
CA LEU A 90 7.49 7.13 20.88
C LEU A 90 8.91 7.69 20.66
N SER A 91 9.95 6.85 20.78
CA SER A 91 11.32 7.26 20.47
C SER A 91 11.49 7.64 18.99
N MET A 92 10.92 6.84 18.07
CA MET A 92 10.91 7.16 16.64
C MET A 92 10.18 8.48 16.37
N LEU A 93 9.00 8.69 16.97
CA LEU A 93 8.22 9.90 16.78
C LEU A 93 8.95 11.15 17.32
N GLY A 94 9.70 11.02 18.42
CA GLY A 94 10.57 12.10 18.91
C GLY A 94 11.63 12.49 17.89
N GLU A 95 12.36 11.52 17.33
CA GLU A 95 13.37 11.75 16.29
C GLU A 95 12.76 12.38 15.01
N VAL A 96 11.58 11.92 14.59
CA VAL A 96 10.87 12.52 13.44
C VAL A 96 10.45 13.95 13.77
N LEU A 97 10.00 14.23 14.99
CA LEU A 97 9.51 15.56 15.41
C LEU A 97 10.66 16.58 15.43
N ASP A 98 11.83 16.20 15.96
CA ASP A 98 13.02 17.05 16.01
C ASP A 98 13.50 17.47 14.62
N ARG A 99 13.17 16.66 13.60
CA ARG A 99 13.57 16.85 12.20
C ARG A 99 12.40 17.24 11.30
N ALA A 100 11.22 17.51 11.87
CA ALA A 100 10.00 17.73 11.10
C ALA A 100 10.16 18.88 10.10
N ASP A 101 10.89 19.94 10.44
CA ASP A 101 11.13 21.10 9.58
C ASP A 101 12.06 20.84 8.39
N GLU A 102 12.75 19.69 8.33
CA GLU A 102 13.58 19.29 7.18
C GLU A 102 12.75 18.85 5.96
N PHE A 103 11.48 18.47 6.18
CA PHE A 103 10.65 17.79 5.19
C PHE A 103 9.50 18.67 4.68
N ASP A 104 9.23 18.53 3.37
CA ASP A 104 8.06 19.09 2.71
C ASP A 104 6.82 18.28 3.07
N VAL A 105 6.95 16.94 3.14
CA VAL A 105 5.87 16.01 3.49
C VAL A 105 6.36 14.98 4.50
N ILE A 106 5.52 14.70 5.51
CA ILE A 106 5.73 13.66 6.50
C ILE A 106 4.61 12.62 6.37
N HIS A 107 4.93 11.43 5.86
CA HIS A 107 3.96 10.39 5.56
C HIS A 107 4.05 9.24 6.58
N PHE A 108 3.00 9.10 7.40
CA PHE A 108 2.90 8.07 8.43
C PHE A 108 2.14 6.84 7.95
N HIS A 109 2.64 5.69 8.38
CA HIS A 109 1.99 4.39 8.27
C HIS A 109 1.71 3.77 9.65
N THR A 110 1.75 4.58 10.71
CA THR A 110 1.65 4.18 12.14
C THR A 110 0.25 4.39 12.73
N ASP A 111 -0.78 4.37 11.87
CA ASP A 111 -2.15 4.75 12.22
C ASP A 111 -2.20 6.12 12.93
N MET A 112 -2.76 6.20 14.14
CA MET A 112 -3.06 7.47 14.83
C MET A 112 -2.04 7.91 15.89
N VAL A 113 -0.98 7.13 16.13
CA VAL A 113 -0.09 7.33 17.31
C VAL A 113 0.61 8.70 17.31
N HIS A 114 0.80 9.31 16.15
CA HIS A 114 1.52 10.57 15.98
C HIS A 114 0.64 11.82 16.16
N PHE A 115 -0.69 11.69 16.13
CA PHE A 115 -1.59 12.87 16.10
C PHE A 115 -1.36 13.85 17.26
N PRO A 116 -1.21 13.44 18.52
CA PRO A 116 -1.01 14.39 19.62
C PRO A 116 0.29 15.21 19.50
N LEU A 117 1.34 14.64 18.88
CA LEU A 117 2.68 15.23 18.79
C LEU A 117 2.84 16.14 17.55
N PHE A 118 2.10 15.87 16.48
CA PHE A 118 2.32 16.50 15.17
C PHE A 118 1.26 17.55 14.78
N GLN A 119 0.42 18.03 15.71
CA GLN A 119 -0.65 19.01 15.39
C GLN A 119 -0.13 20.27 14.68
N LYS A 120 1.05 20.78 15.09
CA LYS A 120 1.71 21.93 14.44
C LYS A 120 2.05 21.66 12.96
N TYR A 121 2.24 20.39 12.59
CA TYR A 121 2.67 19.93 11.27
C TYR A 121 1.56 19.18 10.51
N ALA A 122 0.30 19.26 10.97
CA ALA A 122 -0.81 18.55 10.36
C ALA A 122 -1.02 18.93 8.89
N ASP A 123 -0.67 20.17 8.52
CA ASP A 123 -0.75 20.72 7.17
C ASP A 123 0.21 20.08 6.16
N LYS A 124 1.30 19.46 6.64
CA LYS A 124 2.27 18.71 5.82
C LYS A 124 2.38 17.24 6.20
N THR A 125 1.46 16.76 7.02
CA THR A 125 1.37 15.37 7.43
C THR A 125 0.30 14.64 6.64
N LEU A 126 0.62 13.42 6.21
CA LEU A 126 -0.33 12.48 5.63
C LEU A 126 -0.26 11.16 6.39
N THR A 127 -1.39 10.45 6.51
CA THR A 127 -1.42 9.11 7.10
C THR A 127 -2.13 8.12 6.19
N THR A 128 -1.46 7.04 5.82
CA THR A 128 -2.13 5.91 5.15
C THR A 128 -2.59 4.90 6.19
N LEU A 129 -3.88 4.56 6.16
CA LEU A 129 -4.46 3.56 7.06
C LEU A 129 -4.52 2.20 6.36
N HIS A 130 -3.95 1.17 7.00
CA HIS A 130 -3.85 -0.18 6.41
C HIS A 130 -4.81 -1.20 7.05
N GLY A 131 -5.21 -0.96 8.28
CA GLY A 131 -5.99 -1.88 9.09
C GLY A 131 -7.51 -1.73 8.96
N ARG A 132 -8.20 -2.38 9.91
CA ARG A 132 -9.65 -2.23 10.11
C ARG A 132 -9.97 -0.89 10.74
N LEU A 133 -11.03 -0.24 10.23
CA LEU A 133 -11.47 1.08 10.70
C LEU A 133 -12.80 1.06 11.45
N ASP A 134 -13.36 -0.12 11.69
CA ASP A 134 -14.67 -0.32 12.34
C ASP A 134 -14.58 -0.62 13.85
N MET A 135 -13.41 -0.41 14.46
CA MET A 135 -13.25 -0.56 15.90
C MET A 135 -13.91 0.61 16.66
N LYS A 136 -14.57 0.27 17.78
CA LYS A 136 -15.44 1.17 18.56
C LYS A 136 -14.82 2.52 18.92
N ASP A 137 -13.52 2.55 19.23
CA ASP A 137 -12.85 3.74 19.76
C ASP A 137 -12.17 4.60 18.67
N LEU A 138 -12.08 4.11 17.43
CA LEU A 138 -11.46 4.86 16.33
C LEU A 138 -12.21 6.15 16.00
N PRO A 139 -13.56 6.19 15.91
CA PRO A 139 -14.26 7.41 15.56
C PRO A 139 -13.93 8.60 16.47
N GLY A 140 -13.73 8.37 17.77
CA GLY A 140 -13.38 9.42 18.73
C GLY A 140 -12.01 10.05 18.46
N VAL A 141 -11.03 9.23 18.07
CA VAL A 141 -9.67 9.70 17.73
C VAL A 141 -9.70 10.54 16.45
N TYR A 142 -10.30 10.03 15.38
CA TYR A 142 -10.31 10.73 14.09
C TYR A 142 -11.22 11.97 14.07
N ALA A 143 -12.24 12.04 14.93
CA ALA A 143 -13.02 13.26 15.13
C ALA A 143 -12.25 14.33 15.91
N ARG A 144 -11.42 13.91 16.87
CA ARG A 144 -10.63 14.84 17.71
C ARG A 144 -9.51 15.52 16.93
N TRP A 145 -8.85 14.78 16.03
CA TRP A 145 -7.73 15.23 15.22
C TRP A 145 -8.10 15.28 13.74
N SER A 146 -9.21 15.98 13.45
CA SER A 146 -9.79 16.08 12.10
C SER A 146 -8.93 16.85 11.09
N GLU A 147 -7.91 17.57 11.56
CA GLU A 147 -6.98 18.34 10.72
C GLU A 147 -6.02 17.46 9.91
N PHE A 148 -5.72 16.25 10.37
CA PHE A 148 -4.74 15.37 9.71
C PHE A 148 -5.28 14.78 8.41
N GLY A 149 -4.51 14.86 7.34
CA GLY A 149 -4.87 14.27 6.05
C GLY A 149 -4.71 12.75 6.06
N LEU A 150 -5.72 12.05 5.55
CA LEU A 150 -5.74 10.58 5.51
C LEU A 150 -5.80 10.03 4.08
N VAL A 151 -5.13 8.91 3.85
CA VAL A 151 -5.27 8.07 2.66
C VAL A 151 -5.79 6.70 3.07
N SER A 152 -6.78 6.22 2.31
CA SER A 152 -7.25 4.84 2.43
C SER A 152 -6.67 3.99 1.31
N ILE A 153 -6.62 2.69 1.54
CA ILE A 153 -6.10 1.70 0.59
C ILE A 153 -7.22 1.05 -0.24
N SER A 154 -8.46 1.43 0.04
CA SER A 154 -9.66 1.23 -0.76
C SER A 154 -10.74 2.25 -0.38
N ASP A 155 -11.72 2.48 -1.24
CA ASP A 155 -12.90 3.29 -0.93
C ASP A 155 -13.78 2.58 0.11
N ASP A 156 -13.89 1.25 0.05
CA ASP A 156 -14.67 0.46 1.01
C ASP A 156 -14.15 0.62 2.45
N GLN A 157 -12.83 0.62 2.64
CA GLN A 157 -12.19 0.75 3.96
C GLN A 157 -12.64 2.01 4.70
N ARG A 158 -13.03 3.09 4.00
CA ARG A 158 -13.41 4.37 4.61
C ARG A 158 -14.75 4.36 5.28
N LYS A 159 -15.66 3.46 4.90
CA LYS A 159 -17.08 3.51 5.29
C LYS A 159 -17.29 3.71 6.79
N PRO A 160 -16.55 3.03 7.69
CA PRO A 160 -16.70 3.24 9.14
C PRO A 160 -16.32 4.64 9.62
N LEU A 161 -15.41 5.32 8.91
CA LEU A 161 -14.87 6.65 9.23
C LEU A 161 -15.14 7.64 8.08
N HIS A 162 -16.33 7.61 7.48
CA HIS A 162 -16.68 8.44 6.32
C HIS A 162 -16.53 9.96 6.55
N PHE A 163 -16.55 10.40 7.81
CA PHE A 163 -16.40 11.81 8.21
C PHE A 163 -14.94 12.26 8.36
N ALA A 164 -13.97 11.35 8.33
CA ALA A 164 -12.57 11.68 8.51
C ALA A 164 -12.02 12.45 7.29
N ASN A 165 -10.89 13.14 7.47
CA ASN A 165 -10.30 14.03 6.46
C ASN A 165 -9.54 13.26 5.37
N TRP A 166 -10.27 12.47 4.59
CA TRP A 166 -9.77 11.70 3.46
C TRP A 166 -9.32 12.61 2.31
N LYS A 167 -8.05 12.48 1.93
CA LYS A 167 -7.46 13.20 0.79
C LYS A 167 -7.60 12.44 -0.51
N ALA A 168 -7.32 11.14 -0.49
CA ALA A 168 -7.40 10.28 -1.67
C ALA A 168 -7.39 8.80 -1.31
N THR A 169 -7.85 7.96 -2.25
CA THR A 169 -7.71 6.50 -2.18
C THR A 169 -6.51 6.15 -3.01
N VAL A 170 -5.50 5.53 -2.40
CA VAL A 170 -4.33 5.07 -3.12
C VAL A 170 -4.18 3.58 -2.89
N HIS A 171 -4.61 2.82 -3.91
CA HIS A 171 -4.41 1.37 -3.96
C HIS A 171 -2.93 1.02 -3.85
N HIS A 172 -2.63 -0.07 -3.15
CA HIS A 172 -1.26 -0.55 -3.02
C HIS A 172 -0.66 -0.94 -4.36
N GLY A 173 0.66 -0.86 -4.43
CA GLY A 173 1.44 -1.38 -5.54
C GLY A 173 2.68 -2.12 -5.09
N MET A 174 3.27 -2.86 -6.01
CA MET A 174 4.49 -3.63 -5.82
C MET A 174 5.40 -3.54 -7.05
N PRO A 175 6.72 -3.80 -6.91
CA PRO A 175 7.65 -3.78 -8.03
C PRO A 175 7.23 -4.79 -9.09
N GLY A 176 7.13 -4.36 -10.34
CA GLY A 176 6.59 -5.21 -11.40
C GLY A 176 7.50 -6.38 -11.74
N GLU A 177 8.80 -6.23 -11.51
CA GLU A 177 9.84 -7.22 -11.71
C GLU A 177 9.92 -8.28 -10.59
N GLN A 178 9.26 -8.06 -9.45
CA GLN A 178 9.22 -9.03 -8.35
C GLN A 178 8.49 -10.31 -8.76
N TYR A 179 7.50 -10.19 -9.65
CA TYR A 179 6.67 -11.30 -10.11
C TYR A 179 6.87 -11.55 -11.60
N ILE A 180 7.22 -12.79 -11.93
CA ILE A 180 7.49 -13.20 -13.31
C ILE A 180 6.16 -13.53 -13.99
N PHE A 181 5.87 -12.82 -15.08
CA PHE A 181 4.72 -13.10 -15.93
C PHE A 181 4.78 -14.52 -16.51
N SER A 182 3.67 -15.26 -16.42
CA SER A 182 3.52 -16.55 -17.09
C SER A 182 2.43 -16.47 -18.16
N PRO A 183 2.74 -16.74 -19.45
CA PRO A 183 1.74 -16.70 -20.53
C PRO A 183 0.81 -17.92 -20.53
N LYS A 184 1.13 -18.99 -19.79
CA LYS A 184 0.34 -20.23 -19.73
C LYS A 184 0.27 -20.74 -18.29
N SER A 185 -0.87 -21.31 -17.92
CA SER A 185 -1.02 -22.00 -16.64
C SER A 185 -0.61 -23.49 -16.75
N GLU A 186 -0.38 -24.11 -15.60
CA GLU A 186 -0.23 -25.56 -15.41
C GLU A 186 -1.58 -26.25 -15.09
N GLY A 187 -2.70 -25.51 -15.16
CA GLY A 187 -4.05 -26.07 -15.08
C GLY A 187 -4.62 -26.30 -13.67
N TYR A 188 -4.01 -25.78 -12.61
CA TYR A 188 -4.58 -25.84 -11.25
C TYR A 188 -5.20 -24.50 -10.82
N LEU A 189 -6.12 -24.55 -9.85
CA LEU A 189 -6.59 -23.38 -9.12
C LEU A 189 -5.65 -23.12 -7.92
N ALA A 190 -5.43 -21.86 -7.57
CA ALA A 190 -4.60 -21.49 -6.44
C ALA A 190 -5.42 -20.88 -5.29
N PHE A 191 -5.00 -21.16 -4.07
CA PHE A 191 -5.37 -20.40 -2.88
C PHE A 191 -4.08 -19.97 -2.18
N LEU A 192 -3.94 -18.68 -1.88
CA LEU A 192 -2.78 -18.12 -1.20
C LEU A 192 -3.21 -17.16 -0.09
N GLY A 193 -2.76 -17.40 1.15
CA GLY A 193 -3.11 -16.57 2.29
C GLY A 193 -2.94 -17.24 3.65
N ARG A 194 -3.74 -16.83 4.64
CA ARG A 194 -3.82 -17.49 5.95
C ARG A 194 -4.92 -18.55 5.92
N ILE A 195 -4.72 -19.63 6.67
CA ILE A 195 -5.81 -20.54 7.02
C ILE A 195 -6.56 -19.90 8.18
N SER A 196 -7.62 -19.19 7.87
CA SER A 196 -8.50 -18.58 8.87
C SER A 196 -9.95 -18.54 8.38
N PRO A 197 -10.94 -18.49 9.30
CA PRO A 197 -12.35 -18.52 8.93
C PRO A 197 -12.75 -17.41 7.96
N GLU A 198 -12.18 -16.21 8.09
CA GLU A 198 -12.50 -15.09 7.21
C GLU A 198 -11.96 -15.24 5.78
N LYS A 199 -10.93 -16.07 5.57
CA LYS A 199 -10.31 -16.34 4.27
C LYS A 199 -11.00 -17.44 3.47
N ARG A 200 -11.89 -18.20 4.13
CA ARG A 200 -12.71 -19.27 3.55
C ARG A 200 -11.97 -20.30 2.66
N PRO A 201 -10.89 -20.94 3.16
CA PRO A 201 -10.27 -22.06 2.44
C PRO A 201 -11.25 -23.22 2.14
N ASP A 202 -12.28 -23.40 2.97
CA ASP A 202 -13.40 -24.33 2.74
C ASP A 202 -14.10 -24.07 1.40
N ARG A 203 -14.41 -22.81 1.09
CA ARG A 203 -15.04 -22.41 -0.18
C ARG A 203 -14.12 -22.69 -1.38
N ALA A 204 -12.81 -22.45 -1.24
CA ALA A 204 -11.86 -22.76 -2.31
C ALA A 204 -11.81 -24.26 -2.63
N ILE A 205 -11.80 -25.11 -1.58
CA ILE A 205 -11.84 -26.57 -1.72
C ILE A 205 -13.14 -27.01 -2.41
N GLU A 206 -14.29 -26.46 -2.00
CA GLU A 206 -15.58 -26.78 -2.61
C GLU A 206 -15.61 -26.46 -4.11
N ILE A 207 -15.16 -25.26 -4.49
CA ILE A 207 -15.10 -24.82 -5.91
C ILE A 207 -14.29 -25.81 -6.74
N ALA A 208 -13.07 -26.14 -6.29
CA ALA A 208 -12.19 -27.05 -7.00
C ALA A 208 -12.77 -28.46 -7.13
N THR A 209 -13.39 -28.95 -6.05
CA THR A 209 -14.03 -30.28 -6.01
C THR A 209 -15.18 -30.37 -7.01
N LYS A 210 -16.06 -29.36 -7.04
CA LYS A 210 -17.21 -29.32 -7.95
C LYS A 210 -16.80 -29.24 -9.42
N LEU A 211 -15.64 -28.62 -9.70
CA LEU A 211 -15.08 -28.53 -11.05
C LEU A 211 -14.23 -29.75 -11.45
N GLY A 212 -13.89 -30.64 -10.51
CA GLY A 212 -12.93 -31.72 -10.76
C GLY A 212 -11.52 -31.20 -11.09
N LYS A 213 -11.17 -29.99 -10.61
CA LYS A 213 -9.86 -29.35 -10.86
C LYS A 213 -8.94 -29.50 -9.65
N ARG A 214 -7.63 -29.59 -9.90
CA ARG A 214 -6.63 -29.54 -8.83
C ARG A 214 -6.64 -28.17 -8.16
N LEU A 215 -6.56 -28.15 -6.83
CA LEU A 215 -6.33 -26.95 -6.03
C LEU A 215 -5.00 -27.07 -5.33
N LYS A 216 -4.12 -26.08 -5.52
CA LYS A 216 -2.93 -25.92 -4.68
C LYS A 216 -3.15 -24.81 -3.67
N MET A 217 -2.92 -25.12 -2.40
CA MET A 217 -3.12 -24.21 -1.27
C MET A 217 -1.78 -23.91 -0.62
N ALA A 218 -1.27 -22.70 -0.86
CA ALA A 218 -0.10 -22.18 -0.18
C ALA A 218 -0.56 -21.25 0.94
N ALA A 219 -0.58 -21.73 2.17
CA ALA A 219 -1.11 -20.95 3.27
C ALA A 219 -0.43 -21.23 4.60
N LYS A 220 -0.32 -20.16 5.40
CA LYS A 220 0.18 -20.23 6.77
C LYS A 220 -0.95 -20.58 7.73
N VAL A 221 -0.67 -21.46 8.69
CA VAL A 221 -1.55 -21.76 9.83
C VAL A 221 -0.99 -21.04 11.05
N ASP A 222 -1.64 -19.95 11.48
CA ASP A 222 -1.25 -19.25 12.69
C ASP A 222 -1.67 -20.03 13.94
N ALA A 223 -1.00 -19.78 15.06
CA ALA A 223 -1.30 -20.45 16.33
C ALA A 223 -2.75 -20.27 16.77
N ALA A 224 -3.34 -19.11 16.49
CA ALA A 224 -4.75 -18.80 16.77
C ALA A 224 -5.72 -19.66 15.95
N ASP A 225 -5.32 -20.06 14.74
CA ASP A 225 -6.17 -20.77 13.78
C ASP A 225 -5.89 -22.29 13.75
N LYS A 226 -5.00 -22.79 14.61
CA LYS A 226 -4.65 -24.21 14.67
C LYS A 226 -5.89 -25.10 14.83
N ARG A 227 -6.84 -24.72 15.68
CA ARG A 227 -8.07 -25.49 15.87
C ARG A 227 -8.91 -25.55 14.60
N TYR A 228 -9.07 -24.43 13.90
CA TYR A 228 -9.81 -24.37 12.64
C TYR A 228 -9.15 -25.23 11.55
N TRP A 229 -7.82 -25.21 11.47
CA TRP A 229 -7.07 -26.12 10.60
C TRP A 229 -7.37 -27.59 10.93
N GLU A 230 -7.16 -28.01 12.19
CA GLU A 230 -7.26 -29.44 12.56
C GLU A 230 -8.69 -29.99 12.45
N GLU A 231 -9.69 -29.19 12.87
CA GLU A 231 -11.09 -29.66 12.96
C GLU A 231 -11.87 -29.46 11.66
N THR A 232 -11.51 -28.49 10.81
CA THR A 232 -12.30 -28.13 9.62
C THR A 232 -11.53 -28.31 8.32
N ILE A 233 -10.34 -27.71 8.18
CA ILE A 233 -9.68 -27.64 6.86
C ILE A 233 -8.84 -28.88 6.56
N ARG A 234 -8.04 -29.38 7.51
CA ARG A 234 -7.20 -30.56 7.32
C ARG A 234 -8.01 -31.79 6.86
N PRO A 235 -9.18 -32.11 7.44
CA PRO A 235 -10.00 -33.22 6.95
C PRO A 235 -10.49 -33.05 5.51
N LEU A 236 -10.80 -31.82 5.09
CA LEU A 236 -11.23 -31.52 3.72
C LEU A 236 -10.07 -31.66 2.70
N VAL A 237 -8.84 -31.32 3.12
CA VAL A 237 -7.63 -31.51 2.33
C VAL A 237 -7.28 -33.00 2.21
N GLU A 238 -7.15 -33.70 3.34
CA GLU A 238 -6.74 -35.11 3.39
C GLU A 238 -7.80 -36.04 2.76
N GLY A 239 -9.07 -35.67 2.84
CA GLY A 239 -10.18 -36.42 2.27
C GLY A 239 -10.38 -36.25 0.77
N ASN A 240 -9.59 -35.41 0.09
CA ASN A 240 -9.82 -35.07 -1.32
C ASN A 240 -8.52 -35.09 -2.15
N PRO A 241 -8.36 -36.04 -3.10
CA PRO A 241 -7.13 -36.19 -3.87
C PRO A 241 -6.84 -35.05 -4.85
N LEU A 242 -7.80 -34.14 -5.07
CA LEU A 242 -7.60 -32.95 -5.90
C LEU A 242 -6.90 -31.81 -5.16
N ILE A 243 -6.82 -31.88 -3.82
CA ILE A 243 -6.37 -30.78 -2.98
C ILE A 243 -4.96 -31.04 -2.47
N GLU A 244 -4.07 -30.09 -2.75
CA GLU A 244 -2.67 -30.13 -2.35
C GLU A 244 -2.37 -28.96 -1.41
N PHE A 245 -2.12 -29.24 -0.14
CA PHE A 245 -1.66 -28.24 0.82
C PHE A 245 -0.14 -28.18 0.85
N ILE A 246 0.42 -27.04 0.43
CA ILE A 246 1.87 -26.81 0.31
C ILE A 246 2.46 -26.26 1.61
N GLY A 247 1.65 -25.60 2.43
CA GLY A 247 2.09 -24.82 3.57
C GLY A 247 2.51 -23.40 3.18
N GLU A 248 3.37 -22.78 3.99
CA GLU A 248 3.84 -21.42 3.75
C GLU A 248 4.90 -21.40 2.63
N ILE A 249 4.74 -20.48 1.68
CA ILE A 249 5.72 -20.26 0.60
C ILE A 249 6.33 -18.87 0.71
N GLY A 250 7.63 -18.78 0.38
CA GLY A 250 8.35 -17.51 0.33
C GLY A 250 8.15 -16.77 -1.00
N ASP A 251 8.56 -15.51 -1.04
CA ASP A 251 8.39 -14.65 -2.23
C ASP A 251 9.01 -15.24 -3.50
N HIS A 252 10.17 -15.92 -3.39
CA HIS A 252 10.84 -16.58 -4.51
C HIS A 252 10.02 -17.73 -5.14
N GLN A 253 9.07 -18.31 -4.42
CA GLN A 253 8.21 -19.40 -4.89
C GLN A 253 6.89 -18.88 -5.48
N LYS A 254 6.46 -17.67 -5.08
CA LYS A 254 5.15 -17.13 -5.46
C LYS A 254 5.00 -16.95 -6.97
N SER A 255 6.04 -16.54 -7.69
CA SER A 255 5.97 -16.38 -9.16
C SER A 255 5.59 -17.69 -9.85
N ALA A 256 6.26 -18.79 -9.53
CA ALA A 256 5.94 -20.10 -10.10
C ALA A 256 4.56 -20.61 -9.64
N PHE A 257 4.23 -20.42 -8.37
CA PHE A 257 2.95 -20.84 -7.80
C PHE A 257 1.75 -20.08 -8.37
N LEU A 258 1.82 -18.75 -8.45
CA LEU A 258 0.73 -17.94 -8.99
C LEU A 258 0.70 -18.03 -10.52
N GLY A 259 1.86 -17.97 -11.19
CA GLY A 259 1.96 -18.06 -12.65
C GLY A 259 1.54 -19.41 -13.22
N GLY A 260 1.70 -20.50 -12.47
CA GLY A 260 1.20 -21.82 -12.84
C GLY A 260 -0.30 -22.00 -12.62
N ALA A 261 -0.95 -21.11 -11.86
CA ALA A 261 -2.39 -21.22 -11.61
C ALA A 261 -3.21 -20.70 -12.80
N GLU A 262 -4.31 -21.40 -13.10
CA GLU A 262 -5.34 -20.94 -14.04
C GLU A 262 -6.13 -19.76 -13.46
N ALA A 263 -6.38 -19.79 -12.16
CA ALA A 263 -6.94 -18.67 -11.42
C ALA A 263 -6.55 -18.73 -9.94
N LEU A 264 -6.45 -17.56 -9.32
CA LEU A 264 -6.45 -17.42 -7.87
C LEU A 264 -7.90 -17.40 -7.37
N LEU A 265 -8.25 -18.26 -6.42
CA LEU A 265 -9.50 -18.20 -5.69
C LEU A 265 -9.34 -17.27 -4.48
N PHE A 266 -10.18 -16.25 -4.40
CA PHE A 266 -10.22 -15.28 -3.31
C PHE A 266 -11.62 -15.25 -2.66
N PRO A 267 -12.03 -16.33 -1.94
CA PRO A 267 -13.40 -16.53 -1.46
C PRO A 267 -13.73 -15.77 -0.16
N ILE A 268 -13.14 -14.60 0.00
CA ILE A 268 -13.10 -13.79 1.20
C ILE A 268 -14.50 -13.51 1.79
N ASP A 269 -14.63 -13.55 3.11
CA ASP A 269 -15.90 -13.36 3.84
C ASP A 269 -15.81 -12.26 4.90
N TRP A 270 -14.90 -11.31 4.67
CA TRP A 270 -14.71 -10.12 5.50
C TRP A 270 -14.33 -8.93 4.63
N PRO A 271 -14.55 -7.68 5.09
CA PRO A 271 -14.26 -6.48 4.33
C PRO A 271 -12.75 -6.27 4.23
N GLU A 272 -12.10 -7.04 3.36
CA GLU A 272 -10.66 -6.99 3.11
C GLU A 272 -10.25 -5.59 2.66
N PRO A 273 -9.36 -4.89 3.39
CA PRO A 273 -8.96 -3.53 3.08
C PRO A 273 -8.28 -3.39 1.71
N PHE A 274 -7.52 -4.39 1.27
CA PHE A 274 -6.92 -4.40 -0.08
C PHE A 274 -6.66 -5.80 -0.66
N GLY A 275 -6.01 -6.70 0.09
CA GLY A 275 -5.68 -8.04 -0.41
C GLY A 275 -4.55 -8.07 -1.45
N LEU A 276 -3.30 -7.85 -1.02
CA LEU A 276 -2.10 -7.83 -1.89
C LEU A 276 -2.00 -9.04 -2.83
N VAL A 277 -2.41 -10.22 -2.37
CA VAL A 277 -2.37 -11.46 -3.16
C VAL A 277 -3.13 -11.37 -4.48
N MET A 278 -4.17 -10.54 -4.57
CA MET A 278 -4.89 -10.31 -5.83
C MET A 278 -3.97 -9.68 -6.87
N ILE A 279 -3.21 -8.64 -6.49
CA ILE A 279 -2.29 -7.97 -7.40
C ILE A 279 -1.00 -8.77 -7.63
N GLU A 280 -0.58 -9.64 -6.68
CA GLU A 280 0.50 -10.63 -6.91
C GLU A 280 0.11 -11.62 -8.03
N ALA A 281 -1.14 -12.10 -8.01
CA ALA A 281 -1.67 -12.99 -9.05
C ALA A 281 -1.74 -12.26 -10.40
N MET A 282 -2.27 -11.03 -10.42
CA MET A 282 -2.34 -10.23 -11.64
C MET A 282 -0.95 -9.95 -12.22
N ALA A 283 0.06 -9.71 -11.37
CA ALA A 283 1.45 -9.54 -11.80
C ALA A 283 2.01 -10.82 -12.46
N CYS A 284 1.53 -12.00 -12.10
CA CYS A 284 1.89 -13.25 -12.79
C CYS A 284 1.06 -13.52 -14.06
N GLY A 285 0.12 -12.63 -14.40
CA GLY A 285 -0.88 -12.81 -15.46
C GLY A 285 -2.03 -13.73 -15.05
N THR A 286 -2.20 -14.02 -13.76
CA THR A 286 -3.21 -14.95 -13.25
C THR A 286 -4.49 -14.21 -12.89
N PRO A 287 -5.64 -14.57 -13.51
CA PRO A 287 -6.93 -13.99 -13.15
C PRO A 287 -7.36 -14.36 -11.73
N VAL A 288 -8.22 -13.52 -11.13
CA VAL A 288 -8.72 -13.72 -9.77
C VAL A 288 -10.22 -13.96 -9.76
N ILE A 289 -10.69 -15.00 -9.06
CA ILE A 289 -12.11 -15.22 -8.77
C ILE A 289 -12.36 -14.73 -7.35
N ALA A 290 -12.98 -13.55 -7.22
CA ALA A 290 -13.13 -12.88 -5.93
C ALA A 290 -14.60 -12.72 -5.55
N PHE A 291 -14.93 -13.03 -4.29
CA PHE A 291 -16.24 -12.71 -3.75
C PHE A 291 -16.34 -11.20 -3.51
N ARG A 292 -17.49 -10.57 -3.85
CA ARG A 292 -17.72 -9.12 -3.67
C ARG A 292 -17.79 -8.75 -2.20
N CYS A 293 -16.64 -8.46 -1.62
CA CYS A 293 -16.50 -8.01 -0.25
C CYS A 293 -15.24 -7.13 -0.10
N GLY A 294 -15.35 -6.06 0.68
CA GLY A 294 -14.25 -5.12 0.88
C GLY A 294 -13.78 -4.48 -0.43
N SER A 295 -12.47 -4.36 -0.57
CA SER A 295 -11.76 -3.82 -1.73
C SER A 295 -11.84 -4.65 -3.02
N THR A 296 -12.37 -5.87 -2.98
CA THR A 296 -12.36 -6.77 -4.16
C THR A 296 -12.95 -6.14 -5.43
N PRO A 297 -14.06 -5.36 -5.41
CA PRO A 297 -14.59 -4.73 -6.62
C PRO A 297 -13.76 -3.54 -7.12
N GLU A 298 -12.85 -3.03 -6.29
CA GLU A 298 -11.93 -1.96 -6.65
C GLU A 298 -10.66 -2.51 -7.30
N VAL A 299 -10.21 -3.69 -6.88
CA VAL A 299 -9.00 -4.34 -7.40
C VAL A 299 -9.30 -5.12 -8.68
N ILE A 300 -10.40 -5.88 -8.71
CA ILE A 300 -10.75 -6.77 -9.82
C ILE A 300 -11.72 -6.09 -10.79
N GLU A 301 -11.34 -6.06 -12.06
CA GLU A 301 -12.20 -5.67 -13.17
C GLU A 301 -12.93 -6.91 -13.70
N ASP A 302 -14.24 -6.99 -13.44
CA ASP A 302 -15.07 -8.15 -13.80
C ASP A 302 -15.04 -8.45 -15.31
N GLY A 303 -14.68 -9.67 -15.67
CA GLY A 303 -14.50 -10.12 -17.05
C GLY A 303 -13.21 -9.64 -17.73
N ALA A 304 -12.34 -8.88 -17.04
CA ALA A 304 -11.08 -8.39 -17.59
C ALA A 304 -9.86 -8.92 -16.83
N THR A 305 -9.79 -8.70 -15.51
CA THR A 305 -8.68 -9.19 -14.66
C THR A 305 -9.09 -10.37 -13.78
N GLY A 306 -10.35 -10.75 -13.85
CA GLY A 306 -10.93 -11.76 -12.98
C GLY A 306 -12.44 -11.77 -13.09
N PHE A 307 -13.09 -12.40 -12.12
CA PHE A 307 -14.55 -12.41 -12.00
C PHE A 307 -14.96 -12.08 -10.57
N LEU A 308 -15.97 -11.22 -10.45
CA LEU A 308 -16.56 -10.83 -9.19
C LEU A 308 -17.87 -11.59 -8.97
N VAL A 309 -17.95 -12.31 -7.86
CA VAL A 309 -19.05 -13.25 -7.58
C VAL A 309 -19.69 -12.98 -6.22
N ASP A 310 -20.96 -13.35 -6.08
CA ASP A 310 -21.76 -13.19 -4.86
C ASP A 310 -22.13 -14.56 -4.24
N THR A 311 -22.16 -15.62 -5.05
CA THR A 311 -22.56 -16.97 -4.61
C THR A 311 -21.57 -18.06 -5.01
N MET A 312 -21.69 -19.22 -4.38
CA MET A 312 -20.87 -20.39 -4.69
C MET A 312 -21.07 -20.88 -6.13
N GLU A 313 -22.31 -20.86 -6.64
CA GLU A 313 -22.64 -21.26 -8.00
C GLU A 313 -21.96 -20.34 -9.02
N GLN A 314 -21.97 -19.03 -8.76
CA GLN A 314 -21.26 -18.06 -9.59
C GLN A 314 -19.74 -18.27 -9.53
N ALA A 315 -19.19 -18.53 -8.34
CA ALA A 315 -17.77 -18.81 -8.16
C ALA A 315 -17.31 -20.05 -8.95
N ILE A 316 -18.08 -21.14 -8.91
CA ILE A 316 -17.85 -22.37 -9.68
C ILE A 316 -17.91 -22.06 -11.19
N ALA A 317 -18.95 -21.37 -11.65
CA ALA A 317 -19.11 -21.03 -13.07
C ALA A 317 -18.02 -20.07 -13.59
N ALA A 318 -17.53 -19.16 -12.74
CA ALA A 318 -16.46 -18.22 -13.05
C ALA A 318 -15.10 -18.92 -13.12
N ALA A 319 -14.77 -19.73 -12.11
CA ALA A 319 -13.54 -20.52 -12.08
C ALA A 319 -13.46 -21.50 -13.27
N GLY A 320 -14.59 -22.08 -13.70
CA GLY A 320 -14.66 -22.92 -14.91
C GLY A 320 -14.35 -22.19 -16.21
N ARG A 321 -14.42 -20.84 -16.24
CA ARG A 321 -14.20 -19.99 -17.42
C ARG A 321 -12.96 -19.11 -17.29
N ALA A 322 -12.18 -19.21 -16.22
CA ALA A 322 -11.02 -18.36 -15.98
C ALA A 322 -9.96 -18.43 -17.08
N HIS A 323 -9.77 -19.61 -17.67
CA HIS A 323 -8.87 -19.84 -18.82
C HIS A 323 -9.22 -19.02 -20.08
N LEU A 324 -10.40 -18.40 -20.15
CA LEU A 324 -10.80 -17.56 -21.27
C LEU A 324 -10.24 -16.13 -21.17
N LEU A 325 -9.74 -15.71 -20.00
CA LEU A 325 -9.18 -14.38 -19.80
C LEU A 325 -7.75 -14.31 -20.33
N ASP A 326 -7.43 -13.19 -20.98
CA ASP A 326 -6.10 -12.94 -21.52
C ASP A 326 -5.13 -12.56 -20.39
N ARG A 327 -4.19 -13.47 -20.12
CA ARG A 327 -3.17 -13.31 -19.07
C ARG A 327 -2.25 -12.12 -19.32
N GLU A 328 -1.95 -11.79 -20.58
CA GLU A 328 -1.14 -10.62 -20.93
C GLU A 328 -1.91 -9.34 -20.63
N ALA A 329 -3.20 -9.30 -20.92
CA ALA A 329 -4.08 -8.20 -20.54
C ALA A 329 -4.20 -8.04 -19.01
N VAL A 330 -4.30 -9.15 -18.26
CA VAL A 330 -4.29 -9.12 -16.78
C VAL A 330 -2.99 -8.49 -16.27
N ARG A 331 -1.84 -8.92 -16.81
CA ARG A 331 -0.53 -8.35 -16.46
C ARG A 331 -0.45 -6.87 -16.77
N ALA A 332 -0.89 -6.45 -17.96
CA ALA A 332 -0.88 -5.05 -18.37
C ALA A 332 -1.73 -4.17 -17.44
N ARG A 333 -2.87 -4.68 -16.96
CA ARG A 333 -3.71 -3.98 -15.95
C ARG A 333 -2.99 -3.84 -14.62
N PHE A 334 -2.25 -4.87 -14.19
CA PHE A 334 -1.37 -4.75 -13.03
C PHE A 334 -0.31 -3.66 -13.21
N ASP A 335 0.43 -3.67 -14.32
CA ASP A 335 1.52 -2.69 -14.55
C ASP A 335 0.98 -1.25 -14.55
N LEU A 336 -0.20 -1.04 -15.14
CA LEU A 336 -0.89 0.26 -15.19
C LEU A 336 -1.38 0.73 -13.81
N ARG A 337 -1.91 -0.18 -12.98
CA ARG A 337 -2.69 0.22 -11.79
C ARG A 337 -2.01 -0.05 -10.46
N PHE A 338 -1.17 -1.07 -10.39
CA PHE A 338 -0.67 -1.67 -9.15
C PHE A 338 0.85 -1.90 -9.16
N SER A 339 1.57 -1.31 -10.13
CA SER A 339 3.02 -1.18 -10.01
C SER A 339 3.37 -0.19 -8.89
N ALA A 340 4.52 -0.39 -8.24
CA ALA A 340 5.02 0.53 -7.22
C ALA A 340 5.16 1.96 -7.75
N THR A 341 5.57 2.12 -9.02
CA THR A 341 5.62 3.42 -9.70
C THR A 341 4.23 4.03 -9.88
N ALA A 342 3.20 3.26 -10.26
CA ALA A 342 1.83 3.77 -10.37
C ALA A 342 1.28 4.22 -9.00
N MET A 343 1.55 3.45 -7.95
CA MET A 343 1.22 3.83 -6.57
C MET A 343 1.93 5.13 -6.17
N ALA A 344 3.24 5.22 -6.40
CA ALA A 344 4.04 6.40 -6.03
C ALA A 344 3.56 7.66 -6.76
N ARG A 345 3.25 7.59 -8.05
CA ARG A 345 2.69 8.73 -8.81
C ARG A 345 1.39 9.25 -8.21
N ARG A 346 0.47 8.37 -7.80
CA ARG A 346 -0.76 8.79 -7.11
C ARG A 346 -0.48 9.47 -5.77
N TYR A 347 0.52 9.00 -5.01
CA TYR A 347 0.94 9.69 -3.80
C TYR A 347 1.56 11.05 -4.09
N LEU A 348 2.35 11.19 -5.17
CA LEU A 348 2.90 12.48 -5.59
C LEU A 348 1.78 13.48 -5.92
N ASP A 349 0.69 13.05 -6.55
CA ASP A 349 -0.50 13.90 -6.77
C ASP A 349 -1.08 14.38 -5.43
N VAL A 350 -1.22 13.48 -4.44
CA VAL A 350 -1.72 13.83 -3.10
C VAL A 350 -0.77 14.77 -2.36
N TYR A 351 0.53 14.55 -2.48
CA TYR A 351 1.56 15.41 -1.87
C TYR A 351 1.54 16.81 -2.51
N GLY A 352 1.42 16.89 -3.84
CA GLY A 352 1.27 18.15 -4.55
C GLY A 352 0.04 18.94 -4.10
N ASP A 353 -1.11 18.27 -3.98
CA ASP A 353 -2.36 18.87 -3.48
C ASP A 353 -2.24 19.33 -2.01
N LEU A 354 -1.53 18.57 -1.18
CA LEU A 354 -1.29 18.91 0.22
C LEU A 354 -0.45 20.19 0.32
N LEU A 355 0.63 20.28 -0.47
CA LEU A 355 1.54 21.42 -0.50
C LEU A 355 0.91 22.66 -1.14
N ALA A 356 0.14 22.52 -2.22
CA ALA A 356 -0.53 23.63 -2.89
C ALA A 356 -1.59 24.32 -2.02
N ARG A 357 -2.15 23.59 -1.05
CA ARG A 357 -3.13 24.10 -0.09
C ARG A 357 -2.50 24.76 1.13
N ARG A 358 -1.18 24.73 1.28
CA ARG A 358 -0.52 25.69 2.17
C ARG A 358 -0.81 27.07 1.57
N PRO A 359 -1.38 28.02 2.34
CA PRO A 359 -1.16 29.41 2.00
C PRO A 359 0.36 29.50 1.87
N PHE A 360 0.89 29.94 0.71
CA PHE A 360 2.27 30.39 0.65
C PHE A 360 2.45 31.24 1.89
N ALA A 361 3.24 30.76 2.85
CA ALA A 361 3.50 31.54 4.03
C ALA A 361 3.89 32.91 3.47
N GLU A 362 3.16 33.95 3.86
CA GLU A 362 3.74 35.28 3.83
C GLU A 362 4.98 35.14 4.69
N ALA A 363 6.10 34.74 4.05
CA ALA A 363 7.40 35.08 4.54
C ALA A 363 7.26 36.58 4.72
N ALA A 364 7.25 37.02 5.99
CA ALA A 364 7.35 38.43 6.29
C ALA A 364 8.49 38.91 5.40
N LEU A 365 8.17 39.75 4.42
CA LEU A 365 9.21 40.48 3.72
C LEU A 365 10.00 41.11 4.86
N ASP A 366 11.26 40.72 5.02
CA ASP A 366 12.15 41.46 5.90
C ASP A 366 11.93 42.92 5.54
N ASP A 367 11.70 43.77 6.54
CA ASP A 367 11.52 45.21 6.36
C ASP A 367 12.79 45.77 5.72
N VAL A 368 12.95 45.58 4.41
CA VAL A 368 13.94 46.24 3.59
C VAL A 368 13.34 47.61 3.34
N VAL A 369 13.40 48.45 4.37
CA VAL A 369 13.30 49.89 4.23
C VAL A 369 14.50 50.30 3.38
N THR A 370 14.33 50.25 2.07
CA THR A 370 15.25 50.92 1.15
C THR A 370 14.98 52.40 1.34
N PRO A 371 15.93 53.20 1.87
CA PRO A 371 15.72 54.63 1.95
C PRO A 371 15.54 55.14 0.53
N LEU A 372 14.39 55.76 0.24
CA LEU A 372 14.21 56.52 -0.98
C LEU A 372 15.33 57.56 -1.02
N ARG A 373 16.22 57.46 -2.02
CA ARG A 373 17.23 58.49 -2.27
C ARG A 373 16.54 59.86 -2.27
N PRO A 374 17.10 60.88 -1.61
CA PRO A 374 16.56 62.22 -1.68
C PRO A 374 16.39 62.63 -3.14
N ARG A 375 15.22 63.18 -3.50
CA ARG A 375 14.99 63.81 -4.81
C ARG A 375 16.06 64.88 -5.00
N GLU A 376 16.93 64.68 -6.00
CA GLU A 376 17.73 65.79 -6.52
C GLU A 376 16.79 66.84 -7.10
N ASP A 377 16.89 68.06 -6.58
CA ASP A 377 16.21 69.25 -7.08
C ASP A 377 16.57 69.46 -8.55
N ARG A 378 15.68 69.05 -9.46
CA ARG A 378 15.72 69.50 -10.85
C ARG A 378 14.87 70.75 -10.96
N SER A 379 15.49 71.88 -10.65
CA SER A 379 15.02 73.19 -11.09
C SER A 379 14.89 73.18 -12.62
N PHE A 380 13.67 73.35 -13.13
CA PHE A 380 13.43 73.65 -14.52
C PHE A 380 13.59 75.17 -14.68
N ALA A 381 14.79 75.60 -15.05
CA ALA A 381 15.00 76.93 -15.60
C ALA A 381 14.42 76.98 -17.02
N ALA A 382 13.56 77.98 -17.24
CA ALA A 382 12.86 78.26 -18.48
C ALA A 382 13.82 78.58 -19.64
N ILE A 383 13.43 78.19 -20.86
CA ILE A 383 13.95 78.74 -22.10
C ILE A 383 12.76 79.25 -22.91
N ALA A 384 12.82 80.56 -23.16
CA ALA A 384 12.13 81.40 -24.15
C ALA A 384 10.60 81.54 -24.08
#